data_AF-A0A954TYU9-F1
#
_entry.id   AF-A0A954TYU9-F1
#
_cell.length_a   1.000
_cell.length_b   1.000
_cell.length_c   1.000
_cell.angle_alpha   90.00
_cell.angle_beta   90.00
_cell.angle_gamma   90.00
#
_symmetry.space_group_name_H-M   'P 1'
#
loop_
_entity.id
_entity.type
_entity.pdbx_description
1 polymer ?
#
loop_
_entity_poly.entity_id
_entity_poly.type
_entity_poly.pdbx_seq_one_letter_code
_entity_poly.pdbx_strand_id
1 'polypeptide(L)'
;MIQRRTSFILALTIFVASAVVADDDAAHQKQYEQAVAKAISYLKAKGQASNGSFSNHAGIGPTALVTTALLRHGVPTSDPSVAKSLQYLEDFIQPDGGIYSPGTFYRNYETCLTVLCF
;
A
#
# COMPACT_ATOMS: atom_id res chain seq x y z
N MET A 1 20.77 20.73 -60.71
CA MET A 1 19.95 19.54 -60.41
C MET A 1 20.81 18.55 -59.64
N ILE A 2 20.23 17.74 -58.72
CA ILE A 2 20.85 16.80 -57.74
C ILE A 2 20.98 17.45 -56.34
N GLN A 3 19.91 17.61 -55.53
CA GLN A 3 19.06 16.65 -54.78
C GLN A 3 19.74 16.13 -53.48
N ARG A 4 19.68 16.89 -52.37
CA ARG A 4 18.74 16.70 -51.23
C ARG A 4 18.56 15.24 -50.78
N ARG A 5 19.56 14.58 -50.15
CA ARG A 5 19.35 13.27 -49.48
C ARG A 5 20.37 12.95 -48.37
N THR A 6 20.46 13.72 -47.28
CA THR A 6 21.28 13.27 -46.13
C THR A 6 20.69 13.53 -44.74
N SER A 7 19.57 14.25 -44.60
CA SER A 7 19.06 14.67 -43.27
C SER A 7 17.95 13.82 -42.65
N PHE A 8 17.51 12.72 -43.26
CA PHE A 8 16.34 11.95 -42.74
C PHE A 8 16.66 10.80 -41.79
N ILE A 9 17.92 10.39 -41.64
CA ILE A 9 18.26 9.17 -40.87
C ILE A 9 18.51 9.47 -39.38
N LEU A 10 18.88 10.70 -39.01
CA LEU A 10 19.21 11.06 -37.62
C LEU A 10 17.98 11.38 -36.73
N ALA A 11 16.83 11.70 -37.33
CA ALA A 11 15.60 12.01 -36.58
C ALA A 11 14.79 10.75 -36.20
N LEU A 12 15.00 9.63 -36.90
CA LEU A 12 14.23 8.38 -36.67
C LEU A 12 14.76 7.57 -35.48
N THR A 13 16.05 7.65 -35.16
CA THR A 13 16.66 6.90 -34.05
C THR A 13 16.33 7.46 -32.67
N ILE A 14 16.07 8.77 -32.54
CA ILE A 14 15.69 9.38 -31.25
C ILE A 14 14.23 9.06 -30.89
N PHE A 15 13.35 8.89 -31.87
CA PHE A 15 11.92 8.62 -31.63
C PHE A 15 11.65 7.16 -31.17
N VAL A 16 12.47 6.20 -31.63
CA VAL A 16 12.30 4.78 -31.27
C VAL A 16 12.70 4.50 -29.82
N ALA A 17 13.72 5.20 -29.29
CA ALA A 17 14.18 4.98 -27.91
C ALA A 17 13.14 5.38 -26.86
N SER A 18 12.42 6.50 -27.04
CA SER A 18 11.38 6.94 -26.09
C SER A 18 10.15 6.05 -26.07
N ALA A 19 9.79 5.42 -27.20
CA ALA A 19 8.63 4.54 -27.27
C ALA A 19 8.86 3.20 -26.53
N VAL A 20 10.08 2.66 -26.57
CA VAL A 20 10.42 1.39 -25.91
C VAL A 20 10.46 1.53 -24.38
N VAL A 21 10.96 2.65 -23.85
CA VAL A 21 11.00 2.90 -22.39
C VAL A 21 9.59 3.12 -21.83
N ALA A 22 8.72 3.82 -22.56
CA ALA A 22 7.35 4.08 -22.13
C ALA A 22 6.46 2.82 -22.07
N ASP A 23 6.72 1.83 -22.94
CA ASP A 23 5.99 0.55 -22.96
C ASP A 23 6.36 -0.33 -21.75
N ASP A 24 7.64 -0.36 -21.39
CA ASP A 24 8.15 -1.08 -20.22
C ASP A 24 7.60 -0.47 -18.91
N ASP A 25 7.59 0.86 -18.80
CA ASP A 25 7.01 1.57 -17.65
C ASP A 25 5.51 1.28 -17.48
N ALA A 26 4.74 1.28 -18.58
CA ALA A 26 3.32 0.97 -18.56
C ALA A 26 3.03 -0.50 -18.18
N ALA A 27 3.85 -1.43 -18.69
CA ALA A 27 3.74 -2.84 -18.33
C ALA A 27 4.06 -3.07 -16.83
N HIS A 28 5.11 -2.43 -16.31
CA HIS A 28 5.46 -2.48 -14.88
C HIS A 28 4.37 -1.88 -14.00
N GLN A 29 3.82 -0.73 -14.39
CA GLN A 29 2.71 -0.10 -13.66
C GLN A 29 1.49 -1.02 -13.58
N LYS A 30 1.13 -1.65 -14.69
CA LYS A 30 0.00 -2.61 -14.72
C LYS A 30 0.27 -3.83 -13.84
N GLN A 31 1.49 -4.37 -13.85
CA GLN A 31 1.86 -5.49 -12.98
C GLN A 31 1.81 -5.11 -11.49
N TYR A 32 2.28 -3.90 -11.15
CA TYR A 32 2.18 -3.35 -9.80
C TYR A 32 0.72 -3.25 -9.34
N GLU A 33 -0.16 -2.64 -10.14
CA GLU A 33 -1.58 -2.50 -9.81
C GLU A 33 -2.26 -3.86 -9.61
N GLN A 34 -1.92 -4.85 -10.46
CA GLN A 34 -2.43 -6.21 -10.31
C GLN A 34 -1.93 -6.87 -9.01
N ALA A 35 -0.68 -6.65 -8.62
CA ALA A 35 -0.14 -7.17 -7.37
C ALA A 35 -0.84 -6.53 -6.16
N VAL A 36 -1.00 -5.20 -6.17
CA VAL A 36 -1.72 -4.46 -5.12
C VAL A 36 -3.17 -4.92 -5.01
N ALA A 37 -3.89 -5.04 -6.12
CA ALA A 37 -5.28 -5.51 -6.13
C ALA A 37 -5.43 -6.92 -5.55
N LYS A 38 -4.50 -7.84 -5.88
CA LYS A 38 -4.47 -9.18 -5.30
C LYS A 38 -4.18 -9.15 -3.79
N ALA A 39 -3.25 -8.33 -3.35
CA ALA A 39 -2.92 -8.17 -1.93
C ALA A 39 -4.11 -7.63 -1.13
N ILE A 40 -4.77 -6.56 -1.61
CA ILE A 40 -5.96 -5.99 -0.96
C ILE A 40 -7.07 -7.06 -0.85
N SER A 41 -7.33 -7.79 -1.94
CA SER A 41 -8.33 -8.86 -1.95
C SER A 41 -8.00 -9.95 -0.93
N TYR A 42 -6.75 -10.40 -0.88
CA TYR A 42 -6.30 -11.40 0.09
C TYR A 42 -6.44 -10.92 1.53
N LEU A 43 -5.98 -9.71 1.84
CA LEU A 43 -6.05 -9.14 3.19
C LEU A 43 -7.49 -9.07 3.68
N LYS A 44 -8.40 -8.55 2.84
CA LYS A 44 -9.83 -8.43 3.19
C LYS A 44 -10.54 -9.77 3.32
N ALA A 45 -10.25 -10.72 2.44
CA ALA A 45 -11.01 -11.98 2.35
C ALA A 45 -10.44 -13.12 3.19
N LYS A 46 -9.14 -13.08 3.51
CA LYS A 46 -8.40 -14.19 4.12
C LYS A 46 -7.47 -13.76 5.25
N GLY A 47 -6.86 -12.58 5.13
CA GLY A 47 -5.85 -12.11 6.09
C GLY A 47 -6.43 -11.60 7.41
N GLN A 48 -7.68 -11.11 7.41
CA GLN A 48 -8.31 -10.52 8.58
C GLN A 48 -9.00 -11.57 9.44
N ALA A 49 -8.71 -11.56 10.75
CA ALA A 49 -9.44 -12.33 11.74
C ALA A 49 -10.85 -11.75 11.97
N SER A 50 -11.73 -12.54 12.61
CA SER A 50 -13.12 -12.13 12.86
C SER A 50 -13.26 -10.86 13.70
N ASN A 51 -12.28 -10.59 14.57
CA ASN A 51 -12.22 -9.40 15.42
C ASN A 51 -11.57 -8.19 14.74
N GLY A 52 -11.26 -8.24 13.44
CA GLY A 52 -10.66 -7.13 12.70
C GLY A 52 -9.13 -7.07 12.72
N SER A 53 -8.47 -7.94 13.48
CA SER A 53 -7.01 -7.97 13.57
C SER A 53 -6.34 -8.73 12.42
N PHE A 54 -5.06 -8.42 12.20
CA PHE A 54 -4.13 -9.17 11.34
C PHE A 54 -2.97 -9.66 12.19
N SER A 55 -2.60 -10.95 12.05
CA SER A 55 -1.45 -11.55 12.72
C SER A 55 -1.31 -11.19 14.21
N ASN A 56 -2.41 -11.21 14.96
CA ASN A 56 -2.50 -10.73 16.35
C ASN A 56 -1.54 -11.41 17.35
N HIS A 57 -1.03 -12.60 17.03
CA HIS A 57 0.03 -13.26 17.81
C HIS A 57 1.33 -12.43 17.87
N ALA A 58 1.51 -11.46 16.97
CA ALA A 58 2.64 -10.54 16.93
C ALA A 58 2.32 -9.14 17.50
N GLY A 59 1.21 -9.00 18.24
CA GLY A 59 0.72 -7.72 18.76
C GLY A 59 -0.14 -6.95 17.76
N ILE A 60 -0.38 -5.66 18.02
CA ILE A 60 -1.30 -4.83 17.20
C ILE A 60 -0.63 -4.19 15.98
N GLY A 61 0.70 -4.16 15.93
CA GLY A 61 1.49 -3.52 14.86
C GLY A 61 1.14 -4.00 13.44
N PRO A 62 1.01 -5.31 13.18
CA PRO A 62 0.60 -5.78 11.85
C PRO A 62 -0.78 -5.27 11.43
N THR A 63 -1.72 -5.15 12.38
CA THR A 63 -3.05 -4.60 12.11
C THR A 63 -2.95 -3.13 11.71
N ALA A 64 -2.18 -2.32 12.44
CA ALA A 64 -1.95 -0.92 12.11
C ALA A 64 -1.30 -0.75 10.71
N LEU A 65 -0.28 -1.55 10.40
CA LEU A 65 0.41 -1.50 9.10
C LEU A 65 -0.52 -1.84 7.94
N VAL A 66 -1.28 -2.93 8.06
CA VAL A 66 -2.23 -3.34 7.02
C VAL A 66 -3.32 -2.29 6.84
N THR A 67 -3.87 -1.76 7.94
CA THR A 67 -4.92 -0.72 7.89
C THR A 67 -4.43 0.53 7.19
N THR A 68 -3.24 1.01 7.55
CA THR A 68 -2.58 2.16 6.91
C THR A 68 -2.38 1.91 5.41
N ALA A 69 -1.93 0.71 5.02
CA ALA A 69 -1.73 0.36 3.62
C ALA A 69 -3.05 0.37 2.83
N LEU A 70 -4.12 -0.23 3.38
CA LEU A 70 -5.45 -0.23 2.75
C LEU A 70 -5.96 1.19 2.52
N LEU A 71 -5.86 2.06 3.54
CA LEU A 71 -6.26 3.47 3.45
C LEU A 71 -5.46 4.21 2.37
N ARG A 72 -4.13 4.06 2.35
CA ARG A 72 -3.25 4.68 1.34
C ARG A 72 -3.50 4.18 -0.08
N HIS A 73 -4.05 2.98 -0.24
CA HIS A 73 -4.47 2.43 -1.52
C HIS A 73 -5.95 2.67 -1.85
N GLY A 74 -6.59 3.64 -1.18
CA GLY A 74 -7.92 4.13 -1.54
C GLY A 74 -9.08 3.28 -1.05
N VAL A 75 -8.84 2.32 -0.14
CA VAL A 75 -9.94 1.62 0.54
C VAL A 75 -10.51 2.58 1.61
N PRO A 76 -11.78 2.99 1.51
CA PRO A 76 -12.33 4.00 2.40
C PRO A 76 -12.51 3.45 3.83
N THR A 77 -12.56 4.35 4.81
CA THR A 77 -12.83 4.01 6.22
C THR A 77 -14.19 3.33 6.42
N SER A 78 -15.16 3.56 5.51
CA SER A 78 -16.45 2.89 5.50
C SER A 78 -16.40 1.44 5.01
N ASP A 79 -15.28 0.98 4.45
CA ASP A 79 -15.11 -0.43 4.09
C ASP A 79 -15.12 -1.29 5.36
N PRO A 80 -15.91 -2.38 5.42
CA PRO A 80 -16.03 -3.18 6.64
C PRO A 80 -14.70 -3.75 7.16
N SER A 81 -13.73 -4.01 6.28
CA SER A 81 -12.42 -4.52 6.71
C SER A 81 -11.63 -3.42 7.43
N VAL A 82 -11.60 -2.21 6.88
CA VAL A 82 -10.91 -1.06 7.49
C VAL A 82 -11.59 -0.65 8.79
N ALA A 83 -12.92 -0.50 8.78
CA ALA A 83 -13.69 -0.10 9.96
C ALA A 83 -13.46 -1.03 11.16
N LYS A 84 -13.46 -2.34 10.93
CA LYS A 84 -13.20 -3.33 11.99
C LYS A 84 -11.77 -3.27 12.52
N SER A 85 -10.78 -3.02 11.66
CA SER A 85 -9.39 -2.88 12.12
C SER A 85 -9.19 -1.62 12.94
N LEU A 86 -9.81 -0.50 12.56
CA LEU A 86 -9.78 0.73 13.36
C LEU A 86 -10.43 0.51 14.73
N GLN A 87 -11.61 -0.11 14.76
CA GLN A 87 -12.27 -0.46 16.02
C GLN A 87 -11.42 -1.38 16.90
N TYR A 88 -10.78 -2.41 16.31
CA TYR A 88 -9.85 -3.27 17.04
C TYR A 88 -8.68 -2.48 17.63
N LEU A 89 -8.12 -1.51 16.92
CA LEU A 89 -7.00 -0.69 17.39
C LEU A 89 -7.41 0.29 18.49
N GLU A 90 -8.64 0.80 18.45
CA GLU A 90 -9.21 1.68 19.50
C GLU A 90 -9.28 0.97 20.87
N ASP A 91 -9.48 -0.34 20.90
CA ASP A 91 -9.49 -1.13 22.14
C ASP A 91 -8.13 -1.13 22.87
N PHE A 92 -7.06 -0.66 22.21
CA PHE A 92 -5.70 -0.58 22.76
C PHE A 92 -5.30 0.84 23.17
N ILE A 93 -6.22 1.81 23.14
CA ILE A 93 -5.97 3.15 23.68
C ILE A 93 -5.80 3.05 25.20
N GLN A 94 -4.70 3.58 25.70
CA GLN A 94 -4.31 3.51 27.10
C GLN A 94 -4.62 4.84 27.83
N PRO A 95 -4.77 4.83 29.17
CA PRO A 95 -5.01 6.06 29.94
C PRO A 95 -3.91 7.13 29.81
N ASP A 96 -2.71 6.73 29.40
CA ASP A 96 -1.59 7.64 29.14
C ASP A 96 -1.62 8.28 27.74
N GLY A 97 -2.62 7.96 26.92
CA GLY A 97 -2.79 8.43 25.54
C GLY A 97 -2.01 7.61 24.50
N GLY A 98 -1.22 6.61 24.90
CA GLY A 98 -0.60 5.68 23.98
C GLY A 98 -1.59 4.68 23.39
N ILE A 99 -1.19 4.01 22.30
CA ILE A 99 -1.97 2.94 21.69
C ILE A 99 -1.09 1.71 21.56
N TYR A 100 -1.24 0.79 22.53
CA TYR A 100 -0.36 -0.36 22.66
C TYR A 100 -0.99 -1.50 23.46
N SER A 101 -0.48 -2.71 23.25
CA SER A 101 -0.90 -3.92 23.97
C SER A 101 -0.45 -3.85 25.44
N PRO A 102 -1.33 -4.07 26.43
CA PRO A 102 -0.93 -4.05 27.84
C PRO A 102 0.24 -4.99 28.12
N GLY A 103 1.29 -4.47 28.78
CA GLY A 103 2.49 -5.24 29.10
C GLY A 103 3.50 -5.43 27.95
N THR A 104 3.22 -4.91 26.74
CA THR A 104 4.21 -4.93 25.64
C THR A 104 5.48 -4.17 25.99
N PHE A 105 6.61 -4.65 25.49
CA PHE A 105 7.88 -3.93 25.50
C PHE A 105 7.92 -2.82 24.43
N TYR A 106 7.07 -2.92 23.40
CA TYR A 106 7.12 -2.09 22.19
C TYR A 106 6.10 -0.95 22.18
N ARG A 107 5.80 -0.34 23.34
CA ARG A 107 4.69 0.63 23.51
C ARG A 107 4.75 1.77 22.50
N ASN A 108 5.91 2.43 22.40
CA ASN A 108 6.12 3.56 21.50
C ASN A 108 6.04 3.13 20.04
N TYR A 109 6.57 1.95 19.71
CA TYR A 109 6.54 1.43 18.34
C TYR A 109 5.10 1.13 17.89
N GLU A 110 4.32 0.43 18.73
CA GLU A 110 2.90 0.16 18.47
C GLU A 110 2.09 1.46 18.35
N THR A 111 2.36 2.43 19.23
CA THR A 111 1.70 3.73 19.19
C THR A 111 2.01 4.48 17.89
N CYS A 112 3.29 4.59 17.50
CA CYS A 112 3.70 5.27 16.28
C CYS A 112 3.05 4.67 15.03
N LEU A 113 2.99 3.34 14.94
CA LEU A 113 2.33 2.68 13.81
C LEU A 113 0.82 2.96 13.79
N THR A 114 0.19 2.90 14.97
CA THR A 114 -1.26 3.05 15.07
C THR A 114 -1.72 4.47 14.78
N VAL A 115 -0.95 5.49 15.18
CA VAL A 115 -1.26 6.89 14.86
C VAL A 115 -1.26 7.16 13.35
N LEU A 116 -0.53 6.38 12.53
CA LEU A 116 -0.59 6.51 11.06
C LEU A 116 -1.94 6.07 10.47
N CYS A 117 -2.76 5.36 11.24
CA CYS A 117 -4.08 4.87 10.82
C CYS A 117 -5.19 5.90 11.01
N PHE A 118 -5.02 6.84 11.95
CA PHE A 118 -6.01 7.84 12.35
C PHE A 118 -5.70 9.20 11.71
#